data_AF-A0AAN9QLJ5-F1
#
_entry.id   AF-A0AAN9QLJ5-F1
#
_cell.length_a   1.000
_cell.length_b   1.000
_cell.length_c   1.000
_cell.angle_alpha   90.00
_cell.angle_beta   90.00
_cell.angle_gamma   90.00
#
_symmetry.space_group_name_H-M   'P 1'
#
loop_
_entity.id
_entity.type
_entity.pdbx_description
1 polymer ?
#
loop_
_entity_poly.entity_id
_entity_poly.type
_entity_poly.pdbx_seq_one_letter_code
_entity_poly.pdbx_strand_id
1 'polypeptide(L)'
;MEGRRRGGWCGRRIVASKRGSGNGNVNANGNNNDNINNVIKKLQSREICSKPHRAFASSTAPHRFRTMRLTHQYDTHDPKARSSLLPFLMKRTKVVEIVAAKNIVFSLYHSGLCAAFSRETNERICFLNVCPDEVIRSLFYNKNNESLITVSVYASENFSSLKCRSTKIEYIWRGKPDAGFPLFQSESLKWPGFVEFDDVNGKVLTYSAQDSIYKVFDLKNYIMLYSILDSHIQEIKISPGIMLLIFNRTSGHIPLKIVSIEDGTVLKAFNHLLHRNKKVDFIEQFNEKLLVKQENENLQILDVRNAELMEVSRTEFMTPSAFIFLYENQLFLTFRNRTVAVWNFRGELVTSFEDHQLWHPDCNTNNIYITSDQDLIISYCKADSDDQWMEGNAGSINVSNILTGKCVAKINATNSGVKANKCGSSVCSCNRSHSSQISLVAEALEDITALFYDEDRNEIYTGNRHGLVHVWSN
;
A
#
# COMPACT_ATOMS: atom_id res chain seq x y z
N MET A 1 -29.61 17.94 -10.80
CA MET A 1 -29.54 17.66 -9.35
C MET A 1 -28.57 16.50 -9.10
N GLU A 2 -27.32 16.66 -9.53
CA GLU A 2 -26.27 15.63 -9.42
C GLU A 2 -25.20 16.11 -8.44
N GLY A 3 -25.29 15.66 -7.20
CA GLY A 3 -24.25 15.87 -6.20
C GLY A 3 -23.14 14.84 -6.37
N ARG A 4 -22.04 15.22 -7.01
CA ARG A 4 -20.74 14.53 -6.95
C ARG A 4 -20.30 14.41 -5.47
N ARG A 5 -20.59 13.28 -4.82
CA ARG A 5 -19.96 12.89 -3.54
C ARG A 5 -18.82 11.93 -3.85
N ARG A 6 -17.60 12.41 -3.59
CA ARG A 6 -16.32 11.72 -3.80
C ARG A 6 -16.31 10.38 -3.06
N GLY A 7 -15.83 9.36 -3.76
CA GLY A 7 -15.86 7.96 -3.34
C GLY A 7 -15.16 7.68 -2.02
N GLY A 8 -15.88 7.02 -1.12
CA GLY A 8 -15.30 6.17 -0.09
C GLY A 8 -15.31 4.75 -0.62
N TRP A 9 -14.24 4.35 -1.30
CA TRP A 9 -13.95 2.94 -1.59
C TRP A 9 -12.63 2.63 -0.90
N CYS A 10 -12.71 1.80 0.14
CA CYS A 10 -11.61 1.09 0.81
C CYS A 10 -10.23 1.76 0.63
N GLY A 11 -10.03 2.90 1.28
CA GLY A 11 -8.74 3.56 1.31
C GLY A 11 -7.79 2.72 2.16
N ARG A 12 -6.94 1.92 1.53
CA ARG A 12 -5.76 1.34 2.18
C ARG A 12 -4.96 2.52 2.74
N ARG A 13 -4.91 2.67 4.06
CA ARG A 13 -3.87 3.49 4.67
C ARG A 13 -2.58 2.70 4.52
N ILE A 14 -1.67 3.17 3.67
CA ILE A 14 -0.30 2.64 3.67
C ILE A 14 0.35 3.09 4.97
N VAL A 15 0.44 2.18 5.92
CA VAL A 15 1.51 2.19 6.91
C VAL A 15 2.66 1.42 6.28
N ALA A 16 3.86 2.00 6.24
CA ALA A 16 5.02 1.26 5.76
C ALA A 16 5.22 0.01 6.64
N SER A 17 5.16 -1.19 6.03
CA SER A 17 5.11 -2.46 6.77
C SER A 17 6.37 -2.62 7.62
N LYS A 18 6.19 -2.86 8.92
CA LYS A 18 7.27 -3.25 9.82
C LYS A 18 7.39 -4.77 9.80
N ARG A 19 8.59 -5.31 9.61
CA ARG A 19 8.81 -6.77 9.71
C ARG A 19 8.66 -7.20 11.18
N GLY A 20 7.73 -8.11 11.47
CA GLY A 20 7.66 -8.80 12.75
C GLY A 20 8.92 -9.65 12.96
N SER A 21 9.62 -9.42 14.07
CA SER A 21 10.72 -10.28 14.52
C SER A 21 10.17 -11.45 15.31
N GLY A 22 10.71 -12.65 15.10
CA GLY A 22 10.16 -13.93 15.57
C GLY A 22 10.00 -14.09 17.09
N ASN A 23 9.10 -15.01 17.44
CA ASN A 23 8.69 -15.44 18.78
C ASN A 23 9.86 -15.69 19.74
N GLY A 24 9.78 -15.07 20.92
CA GLY A 24 10.39 -15.56 22.16
C GLY A 24 9.34 -15.51 23.28
N ASN A 25 9.01 -16.66 23.87
CA ASN A 25 8.12 -16.82 25.02
C ASN A 25 8.51 -15.85 26.16
N VAL A 26 7.54 -15.12 26.72
CA VAL A 26 7.73 -14.40 27.99
C VAL A 26 6.50 -14.57 28.86
N ASN A 27 6.69 -15.22 30.01
CA ASN A 27 5.75 -15.26 31.12
C ASN A 27 5.59 -13.86 31.74
N ALA A 28 4.38 -13.60 32.24
CA ALA A 28 3.95 -12.35 32.85
C ALA A 28 4.83 -11.90 34.04
N ASN A 29 5.25 -10.63 34.04
CA ASN A 29 5.07 -9.70 35.17
C ASN A 29 5.55 -8.26 34.85
N GLY A 30 4.61 -7.31 34.97
CA GLY A 30 4.76 -5.97 35.57
C GLY A 30 5.91 -5.02 35.20
N ASN A 31 5.51 -3.92 34.54
CA ASN A 31 5.99 -2.52 34.66
C ASN A 31 7.34 -2.08 34.05
N ASN A 32 7.25 -0.97 33.30
CA ASN A 32 8.30 -0.03 32.82
C ASN A 32 9.46 -0.57 31.96
N ASN A 33 9.59 -1.87 31.75
CA ASN A 33 10.69 -2.45 30.97
C ASN A 33 10.44 -2.54 29.46
N ASP A 34 9.21 -2.37 28.98
CA ASP A 34 8.86 -2.61 27.57
C ASP A 34 9.50 -1.61 26.59
N ASN A 35 9.72 -0.37 27.03
CA ASN A 35 10.36 0.65 26.20
C ASN A 35 11.87 0.42 26.05
N ILE A 36 12.52 -0.05 27.13
CA ILE A 36 13.94 -0.42 27.14
C ILE A 36 14.15 -1.72 26.35
N ASN A 37 13.24 -2.70 26.50
CA ASN A 37 13.24 -3.94 25.73
C ASN A 37 13.08 -3.69 24.22
N ASN A 38 12.34 -2.66 23.81
CA ASN A 38 12.23 -2.26 22.41
C ASN A 38 13.53 -1.64 21.87
N VAL A 39 14.25 -0.83 22.66
CA VAL A 39 15.55 -0.27 22.26
C VAL A 39 16.63 -1.35 22.23
N ILE A 40 16.66 -2.24 23.22
CA ILE A 40 17.61 -3.36 23.29
C ILE A 40 17.33 -4.37 22.18
N LYS A 41 16.06 -4.71 21.89
CA LYS A 41 15.71 -5.54 20.73
C LYS A 41 16.10 -4.86 19.42
N LYS A 42 15.93 -3.54 19.30
CA LYS A 42 16.39 -2.76 18.12
C LYS A 42 17.91 -2.79 17.96
N LEU A 43 18.67 -2.63 19.06
CA LEU A 43 20.13 -2.71 19.07
C LEU A 43 20.63 -4.12 18.76
N GLN A 44 20.04 -5.14 19.39
CA GLN A 44 20.34 -6.55 19.10
C GLN A 44 19.96 -6.93 17.66
N SER A 45 18.85 -6.42 17.13
CA SER A 45 18.50 -6.59 15.71
C SER A 45 19.39 -5.77 14.76
N ARG A 46 20.13 -4.77 15.25
CA ARG A 46 21.19 -4.10 14.47
C ARG A 46 22.49 -4.90 14.46
N GLU A 47 22.81 -5.57 15.56
CA GLU A 47 24.07 -6.31 15.75
C GLU A 47 24.00 -7.77 15.27
N ILE A 48 22.82 -8.39 15.25
CA ILE A 48 22.63 -9.84 15.00
C ILE A 48 21.87 -10.10 13.68
N CYS A 49 21.44 -9.07 12.95
CA CYS A 49 20.68 -9.26 11.71
C CYS A 49 21.56 -9.76 10.57
N SER A 50 21.12 -10.85 9.92
CA SER A 50 21.72 -11.41 8.70
C SER A 50 21.53 -10.53 7.45
N LYS A 51 20.99 -9.31 7.59
CA LYS A 51 20.79 -8.37 6.50
C LYS A 51 21.88 -7.32 6.49
N PRO A 52 22.28 -6.83 5.29
CA PRO A 52 23.23 -5.75 5.19
C PRO A 52 22.77 -4.53 5.98
N HIS A 53 23.70 -3.88 6.68
CA HIS A 53 23.49 -2.62 7.39
C HIS A 53 22.75 -1.62 6.49
N ARG A 54 21.84 -0.80 7.02
CA ARG A 54 21.03 0.17 6.23
C ARG A 54 21.85 1.02 5.26
N ALA A 55 23.04 1.43 5.69
CA ALA A 55 24.01 2.15 4.85
C ALA A 55 24.46 1.33 3.61
N PHE A 56 24.64 0.02 3.77
CA PHE A 56 25.01 -0.92 2.71
C PHE A 56 23.81 -1.25 1.79
N ALA A 57 22.61 -1.39 2.34
CA ALA A 57 21.38 -1.56 1.53
C ALA A 57 21.14 -0.34 0.62
N SER A 58 21.30 0.88 1.18
CA SER A 58 21.20 2.13 0.42
C SER A 58 22.34 2.29 -0.60
N SER A 59 23.56 1.85 -0.31
CA SER A 59 24.69 1.98 -1.25
C SER A 59 24.61 0.99 -2.41
N THR A 60 23.91 -0.15 -2.23
CA THR A 60 23.73 -1.17 -3.27
C THR A 60 22.45 -1.00 -4.09
N ALA A 61 21.53 -0.13 -3.66
CA ALA A 61 20.30 0.19 -4.39
C ALA A 61 20.55 0.59 -5.88
N PRO A 62 21.53 1.44 -6.24
CA PRO A 62 21.82 1.71 -7.65
C PRO A 62 22.12 0.44 -8.44
N HIS A 63 22.89 -0.49 -7.87
CA HIS A 63 23.23 -1.75 -8.53
C HIS A 63 22.04 -2.71 -8.62
N ARG A 64 21.15 -2.70 -7.63
CA ARG A 64 19.95 -3.57 -7.59
C ARG A 64 18.93 -3.23 -8.66
N PHE A 65 18.78 -1.94 -9.01
CA PHE A 65 17.69 -1.46 -9.88
C PHE A 65 18.15 -1.03 -11.26
N ARG A 66 19.41 -0.58 -11.44
CA ARG A 66 19.90 -0.10 -12.76
C ARG A 66 19.94 -1.18 -13.85
N THR A 67 20.02 -2.44 -13.48
CA THR A 67 20.09 -3.57 -14.42
C THR A 67 18.73 -4.23 -14.68
N MET A 68 17.65 -3.75 -14.05
CA MET A 68 16.33 -4.34 -14.22
C MET A 68 15.83 -4.17 -15.64
N ARG A 69 15.32 -5.25 -16.22
CA ARG A 69 14.77 -5.33 -17.57
C ARG A 69 13.44 -6.05 -17.55
N LEU A 70 12.61 -5.78 -18.56
CA LEU A 70 11.40 -6.55 -18.80
C LEU A 70 11.80 -8.00 -19.15
N THR A 71 11.38 -8.97 -18.32
CA THR A 71 11.72 -10.39 -18.53
C THR A 71 10.51 -11.24 -18.89
N HIS A 72 9.34 -10.95 -18.31
CA HIS A 72 8.13 -11.74 -18.54
C HIS A 72 6.88 -10.85 -18.60
N GLN A 73 5.85 -11.38 -19.24
CA GLN A 73 4.53 -10.77 -19.33
C GLN A 73 3.47 -11.85 -19.08
N TYR A 74 2.50 -11.52 -18.23
CA TYR A 74 1.30 -12.33 -18.02
C TYR A 74 0.08 -11.67 -18.63
N ASP A 75 -0.74 -12.51 -19.27
CA ASP A 75 -2.05 -12.14 -19.77
C ASP A 75 -3.10 -13.11 -19.23
N THR A 76 -4.17 -12.57 -18.66
CA THR A 76 -5.29 -13.42 -18.24
C THR A 76 -6.28 -13.68 -19.35
N HIS A 77 -6.35 -12.84 -20.38
CA HIS A 77 -7.38 -12.93 -21.39
C HIS A 77 -7.07 -14.06 -22.37
N ASP A 78 -7.74 -15.19 -22.17
CA ASP A 78 -7.70 -16.34 -23.06
C ASP A 78 -9.03 -16.39 -23.82
N PRO A 79 -9.03 -16.21 -25.15
CA PRO A 79 -10.26 -16.26 -25.96
C PRO A 79 -10.92 -17.64 -26.00
N LYS A 80 -10.19 -18.72 -25.67
CA LYS A 80 -10.65 -20.11 -25.85
C LYS A 80 -11.05 -20.79 -24.54
N ALA A 81 -10.56 -20.31 -23.41
CA ALA A 81 -11.05 -20.74 -22.10
C ALA A 81 -12.24 -19.85 -21.70
N ARG A 82 -13.32 -20.46 -21.19
CA ARG A 82 -14.33 -19.93 -20.23
C ARG A 82 -15.78 -19.93 -20.75
N SER A 83 -16.64 -20.74 -20.10
CA SER A 83 -18.10 -20.74 -20.32
C SER A 83 -18.95 -20.46 -19.07
N SER A 84 -18.36 -20.27 -17.87
CA SER A 84 -19.12 -20.32 -16.61
C SER A 84 -19.12 -19.06 -15.72
N LEU A 85 -18.33 -17.99 -15.98
CA LEU A 85 -18.43 -16.74 -15.19
C LEU A 85 -19.28 -15.66 -15.89
N LEU A 86 -19.70 -14.64 -15.14
CA LEU A 86 -20.46 -13.51 -15.68
C LEU A 86 -19.74 -12.83 -16.86
N PRO A 87 -20.46 -12.41 -17.93
CA PRO A 87 -19.85 -11.87 -19.14
C PRO A 87 -18.96 -10.63 -18.94
N PHE A 88 -19.24 -9.78 -17.94
CA PHE A 88 -18.40 -8.62 -17.69
C PHE A 88 -17.06 -8.98 -17.03
N LEU A 89 -16.98 -10.09 -16.27
CA LEU A 89 -15.73 -10.60 -15.71
C LEU A 89 -14.76 -11.07 -16.80
N MET A 90 -15.30 -11.41 -17.97
CA MET A 90 -14.55 -11.86 -19.15
C MET A 90 -13.91 -10.71 -19.93
N LYS A 91 -14.40 -9.48 -19.76
CA LYS A 91 -13.85 -8.33 -20.46
C LYS A 91 -12.43 -8.06 -19.97
N ARG A 92 -11.52 -7.81 -20.91
CA ARG A 92 -10.19 -7.29 -20.59
C ARG A 92 -10.35 -5.94 -19.91
N THR A 93 -9.77 -5.79 -18.73
CA THR A 93 -9.80 -4.56 -17.95
C THR A 93 -8.44 -4.30 -17.34
N LYS A 94 -8.20 -3.07 -16.90
CA LYS A 94 -6.94 -2.68 -16.25
C LYS A 94 -6.65 -3.51 -15.00
N VAL A 95 -5.37 -3.71 -14.72
CA VAL A 95 -4.91 -4.28 -13.44
C VAL A 95 -5.06 -3.22 -12.35
N VAL A 96 -5.67 -3.57 -11.23
CA VAL A 96 -5.92 -2.63 -10.12
C VAL A 96 -5.08 -2.92 -8.89
N GLU A 97 -4.67 -4.17 -8.67
CA GLU A 97 -3.83 -4.56 -7.53
C GLU A 97 -2.93 -5.74 -7.93
N ILE A 98 -1.69 -5.72 -7.47
CA ILE A 98 -0.74 -6.83 -7.58
C ILE A 98 -0.23 -7.16 -6.19
N VAL A 99 -0.19 -8.44 -5.86
CA VAL A 99 0.43 -8.97 -4.64
C VAL A 99 1.31 -10.14 -5.04
N ALA A 100 2.55 -10.20 -4.57
CA ALA A 100 3.40 -11.37 -4.75
C ALA A 100 3.73 -12.00 -3.41
N ALA A 101 3.67 -13.33 -3.34
CA ALA A 101 4.03 -14.10 -2.16
C ALA A 101 4.37 -15.54 -2.53
N LYS A 102 5.43 -16.10 -1.93
CA LYS A 102 5.77 -17.53 -2.02
C LYS A 102 5.78 -18.06 -3.46
N ASN A 103 6.46 -17.33 -4.35
CA ASN A 103 6.58 -17.63 -5.78
C ASN A 103 5.27 -17.58 -6.59
N ILE A 104 4.21 -17.00 -6.03
CA ILE A 104 2.96 -16.72 -6.75
C ILE A 104 2.80 -15.21 -6.92
N VAL A 105 2.44 -14.79 -8.13
CA VAL A 105 1.97 -13.43 -8.42
C VAL A 105 0.46 -13.44 -8.56
N PHE A 106 -0.19 -12.66 -7.72
CA PHE A 106 -1.62 -12.41 -7.76
C PHE A 106 -1.88 -11.10 -8.49
N SER A 107 -2.77 -11.13 -9.48
CA SER A 107 -3.24 -9.93 -10.16
C SER A 107 -4.76 -9.81 -10.05
N LEU A 108 -5.20 -8.65 -9.57
CA LEU A 108 -6.60 -8.28 -9.50
C LEU A 108 -6.92 -7.31 -10.63
N TYR A 109 -8.00 -7.60 -11.36
CA TYR A 109 -8.48 -6.80 -12.47
C TYR A 109 -9.65 -5.93 -12.06
N HIS A 110 -9.87 -4.80 -12.75
CA HIS A 110 -10.97 -3.88 -12.43
C HIS A 110 -12.36 -4.53 -12.51
N SER A 111 -12.51 -5.56 -13.35
CA SER A 111 -13.72 -6.38 -13.42
C SER A 111 -14.02 -7.14 -12.11
N GLY A 112 -13.01 -7.36 -11.26
CA GLY A 112 -13.06 -8.20 -10.06
C GLY A 112 -12.67 -9.65 -10.29
N LEU A 113 -12.18 -9.98 -11.49
CA LEU A 113 -11.46 -11.20 -11.76
C LEU A 113 -10.10 -11.15 -11.05
N CYS A 114 -9.67 -12.24 -10.43
CA CYS A 114 -8.34 -12.36 -9.87
C CYS A 114 -7.66 -13.64 -10.36
N ALA A 115 -6.40 -13.53 -10.78
CA ALA A 115 -5.60 -14.66 -11.25
C ALA A 115 -4.33 -14.83 -10.42
N ALA A 116 -3.90 -16.08 -10.30
CA ALA A 116 -2.64 -16.47 -9.68
C ALA A 116 -1.70 -17.03 -10.76
N PHE A 117 -0.46 -16.57 -10.78
CA PHE A 117 0.58 -16.99 -11.70
C PHE A 117 1.78 -17.55 -10.95
N SER A 118 2.33 -18.65 -11.43
CA SER A 118 3.55 -19.25 -10.89
C SER A 118 4.77 -18.50 -11.42
N ARG A 119 5.67 -18.06 -10.54
CA ARG A 119 7.01 -17.57 -10.93
C ARG A 119 7.96 -18.69 -11.36
N GLU A 120 7.62 -19.95 -11.07
CA GLU A 120 8.47 -21.10 -11.43
C GLU A 120 8.21 -21.55 -12.86
N THR A 121 6.94 -21.63 -13.25
CA THR A 121 6.55 -22.06 -14.61
C THR A 121 6.21 -20.89 -15.53
N ASN A 122 6.01 -19.68 -14.98
CA ASN A 122 5.48 -18.51 -15.68
C ASN A 122 4.06 -18.71 -16.26
N GLU A 123 3.32 -19.70 -15.74
CA GLU A 123 1.98 -20.01 -16.19
C GLU A 123 0.92 -19.62 -15.15
N ARG A 124 -0.32 -19.42 -15.62
CA ARG A 124 -1.46 -19.19 -14.75
C ARG A 124 -1.80 -20.48 -14.00
N ILE A 125 -1.79 -20.41 -12.68
CA ILE A 125 -2.19 -21.52 -11.80
C ILE A 125 -3.71 -21.68 -11.84
N CYS A 126 -4.44 -20.61 -11.47
CA CYS A 126 -5.90 -20.60 -11.45
C CYS A 126 -6.46 -19.18 -11.42
N PHE A 127 -7.79 -19.06 -11.55
CA PHE A 127 -8.52 -17.90 -11.06
C PHE A 127 -8.83 -18.08 -9.58
N LEU A 128 -8.91 -17.00 -8.81
CA LEU A 128 -9.27 -17.06 -7.39
C LEU A 128 -10.76 -16.93 -7.13
N ASN A 129 -11.53 -16.44 -8.11
CA ASN A 129 -12.99 -16.38 -8.02
C ASN A 129 -13.56 -17.80 -7.94
N VAL A 130 -14.35 -18.07 -6.90
CA VAL A 130 -14.94 -19.39 -6.62
C VAL A 130 -16.40 -19.47 -7.07
N CYS A 131 -17.06 -18.33 -7.26
CA CYS A 131 -18.43 -18.26 -7.78
C CYS A 131 -18.50 -17.41 -9.07
N PRO A 132 -19.42 -17.73 -10.02
CA PRO A 132 -19.62 -16.96 -11.24
C PRO A 132 -19.94 -15.48 -11.03
N ASP A 133 -20.59 -15.14 -9.92
CA ASP A 133 -21.07 -13.81 -9.56
C ASP A 133 -20.21 -13.11 -8.49
N GLU A 134 -19.10 -13.73 -8.10
CA GLU A 134 -18.13 -13.16 -7.17
C GLU A 134 -17.27 -12.10 -7.87
N VAL A 135 -17.20 -10.92 -7.26
CA VAL A 135 -16.36 -9.80 -7.69
C VAL A 135 -15.38 -9.49 -6.57
N ILE A 136 -14.11 -9.85 -6.75
CA ILE A 136 -13.04 -9.57 -5.78
C ILE A 136 -12.71 -8.08 -5.86
N ARG A 137 -12.55 -7.43 -4.70
CA ARG A 137 -12.28 -5.99 -4.56
C ARG A 137 -10.92 -5.67 -3.97
N SER A 138 -10.37 -6.57 -3.17
CA SER A 138 -9.04 -6.39 -2.59
C SER A 138 -8.41 -7.73 -2.21
N LEU A 139 -7.07 -7.75 -2.19
CA LEU A 139 -6.25 -8.87 -1.78
C LEU A 139 -5.44 -8.50 -0.54
N PHE A 140 -5.17 -9.45 0.35
CA PHE A 140 -4.25 -9.25 1.47
C PHE A 140 -3.48 -10.55 1.73
N TYR A 141 -2.16 -10.51 1.60
CA TYR A 141 -1.33 -11.66 1.95
C TYR A 141 -1.02 -11.65 3.46
N ASN A 142 -1.62 -12.60 4.19
CA ASN A 142 -1.39 -12.76 5.60
C ASN A 142 -0.14 -13.59 5.86
N LYS A 143 0.96 -12.90 6.19
CA LYS A 143 2.25 -13.51 6.53
C LYS A 143 2.18 -14.37 7.80
N ASN A 144 1.24 -14.13 8.71
CA ASN A 144 1.15 -14.83 10.00
C ASN A 144 0.72 -16.30 9.88
N ASN A 145 -0.03 -16.64 8.83
CA ASN A 145 -0.55 -17.99 8.61
C ASN A 145 -0.43 -18.45 7.15
N GLU A 146 0.37 -17.75 6.36
CA GLU A 146 0.66 -18.05 4.94
C GLU A 146 -0.61 -18.28 4.11
N SER A 147 -1.55 -17.35 4.23
CA SER A 147 -2.80 -17.35 3.47
C SER A 147 -2.98 -16.07 2.70
N LEU A 148 -3.70 -16.15 1.58
CA LEU A 148 -4.24 -15.00 0.89
C LEU A 148 -5.68 -14.78 1.35
N ILE A 149 -5.98 -13.56 1.78
CA ILE A 149 -7.32 -13.12 2.08
C ILE A 149 -7.87 -12.37 0.87
N THR A 150 -9.04 -12.79 0.39
CA THR A 150 -9.79 -12.08 -0.66
C THR A 150 -10.99 -11.38 -0.02
N VAL A 151 -11.19 -10.11 -0.34
CA VAL A 151 -12.40 -9.35 0.01
C VAL A 151 -13.26 -9.23 -1.24
N SER A 152 -14.46 -9.80 -1.20
CA SER A 152 -15.34 -9.93 -2.36
C SER A 152 -16.72 -9.35 -2.08
N VAL A 153 -17.44 -9.03 -3.15
CA VAL A 153 -18.88 -8.75 -3.16
C VAL A 153 -19.55 -9.65 -4.19
N TYR A 154 -20.82 -9.98 -3.99
CA TYR A 154 -21.55 -10.92 -4.85
C TYR A 154 -22.70 -10.22 -5.56
N ALA A 155 -22.91 -10.54 -6.85
CA ALA A 155 -24.01 -9.96 -7.62
C ALA A 155 -25.38 -10.41 -7.09
N SER A 156 -25.50 -11.66 -6.63
CA SER A 156 -26.69 -12.18 -5.96
C SER A 156 -27.11 -11.38 -4.71
N GLU A 157 -26.15 -10.74 -4.03
CA GLU A 157 -26.38 -9.86 -2.87
C GLU A 157 -26.38 -8.36 -3.23
N ASN A 158 -26.62 -8.02 -4.51
CA ASN A 158 -26.59 -6.64 -5.04
C ASN A 158 -25.28 -5.89 -4.74
N PHE A 159 -24.17 -6.62 -4.63
CA PHE A 159 -22.86 -6.08 -4.26
C PHE A 159 -22.84 -5.29 -2.94
N SER A 160 -23.77 -5.57 -2.03
CA SER A 160 -24.05 -4.70 -0.88
C SER A 160 -23.21 -5.01 0.37
N SER A 161 -22.68 -6.23 0.49
CA SER A 161 -21.94 -6.71 1.66
C SER A 161 -20.56 -7.21 1.26
N LEU A 162 -19.54 -6.81 2.01
CA LEU A 162 -18.21 -7.39 1.91
C LEU A 162 -18.21 -8.81 2.50
N LYS A 163 -17.53 -9.73 1.83
CA LYS A 163 -17.27 -11.09 2.30
C LYS A 163 -15.77 -11.34 2.26
N CYS A 164 -15.23 -11.90 3.33
CA CYS A 164 -13.81 -12.22 3.42
C CYS A 164 -13.61 -13.73 3.35
N ARG A 165 -12.59 -14.18 2.63
CA ARG A 165 -12.18 -15.59 2.59
C ARG A 165 -10.68 -15.70 2.75
N SER A 166 -10.23 -16.56 3.67
CA SER A 166 -8.82 -16.93 3.80
C SER A 166 -8.57 -18.23 3.03
N THR A 167 -7.57 -18.20 2.15
CA THR A 167 -7.14 -19.37 1.36
C THR A 167 -5.65 -19.58 1.55
N LYS A 168 -5.24 -20.73 2.08
CA LYS A 168 -3.81 -21.06 2.23
C LYS A 168 -3.11 -21.03 0.88
N ILE A 169 -1.87 -20.54 0.85
CA ILE A 169 -1.05 -20.50 -0.35
C ILE A 169 -0.88 -21.90 -0.98
N GLU A 170 -0.79 -22.95 -0.16
CA GLU A 170 -0.72 -24.35 -0.61
C GLU A 170 -1.95 -24.76 -1.46
N TYR A 171 -3.15 -24.32 -1.10
CA TYR A 171 -4.37 -24.64 -1.86
C TYR A 171 -4.41 -23.91 -3.20
N ILE A 172 -3.94 -22.67 -3.22
CA ILE A 172 -3.80 -21.89 -4.46
C ILE A 172 -2.80 -22.58 -5.39
N TRP A 173 -1.64 -23.02 -4.89
CA TRP A 173 -0.65 -23.77 -5.68
C TRP A 173 -1.23 -25.01 -6.37
N ARG A 174 -2.18 -25.68 -5.72
CA ARG A 174 -2.89 -26.85 -6.27
C ARG A 174 -4.05 -26.49 -7.19
N GLY A 175 -4.28 -25.21 -7.47
CA GLY A 175 -5.41 -24.73 -8.27
C GLY A 175 -6.76 -24.90 -7.59
N LYS A 176 -6.81 -24.92 -6.25
CA LYS A 176 -8.04 -25.14 -5.44
C LYS A 176 -8.38 -23.91 -4.59
N PRO A 177 -8.79 -22.78 -5.20
CA PRO A 177 -9.14 -21.57 -4.47
C PRO A 177 -10.38 -21.74 -3.56
N ASP A 178 -11.27 -22.67 -3.91
CA ASP A 178 -12.51 -23.03 -3.21
C ASP A 178 -12.28 -23.75 -1.88
N ALA A 179 -11.08 -24.29 -1.64
CA ALA A 179 -10.69 -24.89 -0.37
C ALA A 179 -10.43 -23.87 0.76
N GLY A 180 -10.55 -22.57 0.49
CA GLY A 180 -10.52 -21.52 1.51
C GLY A 180 -11.75 -21.53 2.40
N PHE A 181 -11.70 -20.81 3.53
CA PHE A 181 -12.82 -20.70 4.46
C PHE A 181 -13.26 -19.24 4.65
N PRO A 182 -14.56 -18.98 4.91
CA PRO A 182 -15.06 -17.62 5.07
C PRO A 182 -14.66 -17.06 6.43
N LEU A 183 -14.29 -15.79 6.46
CA LEU A 183 -13.98 -15.03 7.67
C LEU A 183 -15.14 -14.11 8.05
N PHE A 184 -15.27 -13.82 9.35
CA PHE A 184 -16.19 -12.81 9.89
C PHE A 184 -17.66 -13.01 9.47
N GLN A 185 -18.13 -14.26 9.38
CA GLN A 185 -19.49 -14.58 8.95
C GLN A 185 -20.57 -14.00 9.88
N SER A 186 -20.21 -13.77 11.15
CA SER A 186 -21.08 -13.10 12.14
C SER A 186 -21.20 -11.59 11.93
N GLU A 187 -20.38 -10.98 11.05
CA GLU A 187 -20.31 -9.54 10.88
C GLU A 187 -21.13 -9.06 9.67
N SER A 188 -21.86 -7.97 9.88
CA SER A 188 -22.61 -7.28 8.82
C SER A 188 -21.73 -6.17 8.20
N LEU A 189 -20.91 -6.54 7.21
CA LEU A 189 -20.00 -5.61 6.51
C LEU A 189 -20.68 -4.95 5.30
N LYS A 190 -21.91 -4.44 5.51
CA LYS A 190 -22.63 -3.65 4.51
C LYS A 190 -22.20 -2.20 4.57
N TRP A 191 -22.03 -1.56 3.42
CA TRP A 191 -21.68 -0.14 3.36
C TRP A 191 -22.59 0.71 4.26
N PRO A 192 -22.06 1.63 5.08
CA PRO A 192 -20.66 2.08 5.18
C PRO A 192 -19.73 1.24 6.09
N GLY A 193 -20.13 0.03 6.48
CA GLY A 193 -19.28 -0.94 7.17
C GLY A 193 -18.06 -1.37 6.36
N PHE A 194 -17.00 -1.75 7.06
CA PHE A 194 -15.70 -2.08 6.44
C PHE A 194 -14.91 -3.11 7.25
N VAL A 195 -13.83 -3.61 6.64
CA VAL A 195 -12.81 -4.45 7.25
C VAL A 195 -11.43 -3.89 6.90
N GLU A 196 -10.54 -3.79 7.87
CA GLU A 196 -9.16 -3.33 7.73
C GLU A 196 -8.21 -4.37 8.35
N PHE A 197 -7.25 -4.83 7.55
CA PHE A 197 -6.23 -5.80 7.98
C PHE A 197 -4.96 -5.04 8.33
N ASP A 198 -4.53 -5.14 9.59
CA ASP A 198 -3.34 -4.48 10.10
C ASP A 198 -2.25 -5.50 10.42
N ASP A 199 -1.30 -5.62 9.50
CA ASP A 199 -0.15 -6.52 9.64
C ASP A 199 0.87 -6.04 10.68
N VAL A 200 0.91 -4.73 10.97
CA VAL A 200 1.86 -4.15 11.93
C VAL A 200 1.47 -4.50 13.36
N ASN A 201 0.19 -4.39 13.69
CA ASN A 201 -0.32 -4.77 15.01
C ASN A 201 -0.79 -6.23 15.10
N GLY A 202 -0.86 -6.93 13.96
CA GLY A 202 -1.37 -8.30 13.90
C GLY A 202 -2.85 -8.37 14.26
N LYS A 203 -3.63 -7.36 13.85
CA LYS A 203 -5.05 -7.23 14.17
C LYS A 203 -5.90 -7.07 12.91
N VAL A 204 -7.20 -7.31 13.04
CA VAL A 204 -8.21 -6.96 12.05
C VAL A 204 -9.27 -6.10 12.71
N LEU A 205 -9.59 -4.95 12.13
CA LEU A 205 -10.67 -4.08 12.59
C LEU A 205 -11.85 -4.23 11.64
N THR A 206 -13.03 -4.51 12.18
CA THR A 206 -14.28 -4.48 11.42
C THR A 206 -15.22 -3.43 11.99
N TYR A 207 -16.03 -2.82 11.12
CA TYR A 207 -17.12 -1.94 11.52
C TYR A 207 -18.44 -2.41 10.92
N SER A 208 -19.44 -2.68 11.76
CA SER A 208 -20.83 -2.88 11.35
C SER A 208 -21.59 -1.56 11.51
N ALA A 209 -21.98 -0.96 10.39
CA ALA A 209 -22.75 0.28 10.41
C ALA A 209 -24.18 0.10 10.95
N GLN A 210 -24.74 -1.11 10.78
CA GLN A 210 -26.07 -1.44 11.29
C GLN A 210 -26.09 -1.45 12.82
N ASP A 211 -25.04 -1.99 13.43
CA ASP A 211 -24.96 -2.17 14.89
C ASP A 211 -24.15 -1.05 15.57
N SER A 212 -23.54 -0.15 14.78
CA SER A 212 -22.62 0.91 15.24
C SER A 212 -21.52 0.36 16.16
N ILE A 213 -20.96 -0.80 15.79
CA ILE A 213 -19.97 -1.53 16.60
C ILE A 213 -18.70 -1.75 15.81
N TYR A 214 -17.58 -1.49 16.47
CA TYR A 214 -16.26 -1.90 16.00
C TYR A 214 -15.86 -3.18 16.72
N LYS A 215 -15.23 -4.11 16.01
CA LYS A 215 -14.67 -5.33 16.60
C LYS A 215 -13.23 -5.50 16.15
N VAL A 216 -12.40 -5.93 17.09
CA VAL A 216 -10.98 -6.21 16.86
C VAL A 216 -10.78 -7.72 16.95
N PHE A 217 -10.14 -8.28 15.93
CA PHE A 217 -9.81 -9.69 15.85
C PHE A 217 -8.29 -9.87 15.78
N ASP A 218 -7.80 -11.01 16.23
CA ASP A 218 -6.42 -11.44 16.01
C ASP A 218 -6.21 -11.83 14.54
N LEU A 219 -5.15 -11.33 13.89
CA LEU A 219 -4.90 -11.59 12.48
C LEU A 219 -4.37 -13.01 12.22
N LYS A 220 -3.79 -13.68 13.22
CA LYS A 220 -3.20 -15.01 13.06
C LYS A 220 -4.28 -16.09 13.03
N ASN A 221 -5.24 -16.03 13.95
CA ASN A 221 -6.28 -17.05 14.12
C ASN A 221 -7.72 -16.54 13.90
N TYR A 222 -7.91 -15.24 13.65
CA TYR A 222 -9.21 -14.62 13.40
C TYR A 222 -10.20 -14.67 14.58
N ILE A 223 -9.71 -14.88 15.80
CA ILE A 223 -10.54 -14.86 17.01
C ILE A 223 -10.86 -13.40 17.37
N MET A 224 -12.13 -13.13 17.69
CA MET A 224 -12.58 -11.83 18.19
C MET A 224 -11.98 -11.58 19.58
N LEU A 225 -11.29 -10.46 19.75
CA LEU A 225 -10.61 -10.10 21.00
C LEU A 225 -11.51 -9.22 21.88
N TYR A 226 -12.00 -8.12 21.33
CA TYR A 226 -12.90 -7.19 22.01
C TYR A 226 -13.70 -6.35 21.01
N SER A 227 -14.70 -5.64 21.53
CA SER A 227 -15.55 -4.74 20.76
C SER A 227 -15.61 -3.34 21.39
N ILE A 228 -15.72 -2.32 20.54
CA ILE A 228 -15.92 -0.92 20.94
C ILE A 228 -17.32 -0.53 20.48
N LEU A 229 -18.20 -0.26 21.44
CA LEU A 229 -19.59 0.13 21.21
C LEU A 229 -19.80 1.59 21.64
N ASP A 230 -19.75 2.51 20.67
CA ASP A 230 -20.07 3.92 20.92
C ASP A 230 -20.53 4.59 19.60
N SER A 231 -21.81 4.98 19.57
CA SER A 231 -22.45 5.60 18.40
C SER A 231 -21.93 6.99 18.06
N HIS A 232 -21.14 7.61 18.94
CA HIS A 232 -20.57 8.93 18.72
C HIS A 232 -19.18 8.88 18.07
N ILE A 233 -18.61 7.68 17.88
CA ILE A 233 -17.36 7.52 17.13
C ILE A 233 -17.65 7.82 15.66
N GLN A 234 -16.95 8.81 15.13
CA GLN A 234 -16.99 9.17 13.72
C GLN A 234 -15.99 8.34 12.91
N GLU A 235 -14.78 8.13 13.46
CA GLU A 235 -13.70 7.42 12.79
C GLU A 235 -12.75 6.80 13.82
N ILE A 236 -12.18 5.64 13.50
CA ILE A 236 -11.05 5.06 14.22
C ILE A 236 -9.84 5.07 13.29
N LYS A 237 -8.71 5.56 13.78
CA LYS A 237 -7.42 5.56 13.08
C LYS A 237 -6.45 4.66 13.81
N ILE A 238 -5.87 3.70 13.09
CA ILE A 238 -4.92 2.75 13.66
C ILE A 238 -3.49 3.26 13.48
N SER A 239 -2.68 3.10 14.54
CA SER A 239 -1.25 3.32 14.58
C SER A 239 -0.58 2.14 15.32
N PRO A 240 0.75 1.95 15.23
CA PRO A 240 1.44 0.91 15.99
C PRO A 240 1.16 1.02 17.50
N GLY A 241 0.58 -0.04 18.08
CA GLY A 241 0.25 -0.18 19.50
C GLY A 241 -1.02 0.53 19.97
N ILE A 242 -1.60 1.43 19.17
CA ILE A 242 -2.71 2.29 19.62
C ILE A 242 -3.75 2.53 18.53
N MET A 243 -4.96 2.92 18.96
CA MET A 243 -5.99 3.45 18.08
C MET A 243 -6.43 4.83 18.57
N LEU A 244 -6.60 5.76 17.63
CA LEU A 244 -7.24 7.05 17.86
C LEU A 244 -8.72 6.96 17.50
N LEU A 245 -9.58 7.07 18.51
CA LEU A 245 -11.02 7.22 18.36
C LEU A 245 -11.32 8.71 18.22
N ILE A 246 -11.88 9.08 17.07
CA ILE A 246 -12.33 10.43 16.74
C ILE A 246 -13.84 10.46 16.90
N PHE A 247 -14.31 11.32 17.80
CA PHE A 247 -15.74 11.45 18.08
C PHE A 247 -16.38 12.56 17.25
N ASN A 248 -17.70 12.54 17.18
CA ASN A 248 -18.49 13.61 16.59
C ASN A 248 -18.07 14.98 17.18
N ARG A 249 -17.78 15.91 16.28
CA ARG A 249 -17.37 17.26 16.63
C ARG A 249 -18.43 17.97 17.46
N THR A 250 -18.00 18.62 18.54
CA THR A 250 -18.82 19.51 19.37
C THR A 250 -18.50 20.97 19.05
N SER A 251 -19.34 21.93 19.45
CA SER A 251 -19.18 23.36 19.12
C SER A 251 -17.87 23.96 19.67
N GLY A 252 -16.80 23.92 18.86
CA GLY A 252 -15.47 24.48 19.16
C GLY A 252 -14.38 23.49 19.54
N HIS A 253 -14.67 22.18 19.61
CA HIS A 253 -13.67 21.16 19.85
C HIS A 253 -14.08 19.81 19.25
N ILE A 254 -13.13 18.90 19.14
CA ILE A 254 -13.38 17.50 18.82
C ILE A 254 -12.90 16.62 19.98
N PRO A 255 -13.77 15.77 20.56
CA PRO A 255 -13.33 14.81 21.57
C PRO A 255 -12.51 13.70 20.91
N LEU A 256 -11.41 13.33 21.56
CA LEU A 256 -10.48 12.31 21.10
C LEU A 256 -10.15 11.33 22.24
N LYS A 257 -10.05 10.04 21.92
CA LYS A 257 -9.51 9.03 22.83
C LYS A 257 -8.41 8.24 22.14
N ILE A 258 -7.29 8.07 22.82
CA ILE A 258 -6.24 7.13 22.44
C ILE A 258 -6.45 5.89 23.28
N VAL A 259 -6.60 4.74 22.62
CA VAL A 259 -6.78 3.45 23.27
C VAL A 259 -5.68 2.49 22.86
N SER A 260 -5.35 1.53 23.71
CA SER A 260 -4.48 0.40 23.39
C SER A 260 -5.16 -0.47 22.34
N ILE A 261 -4.42 -0.86 21.29
CA ILE A 261 -4.96 -1.79 20.29
C ILE A 261 -5.03 -3.24 20.80
N GLU A 262 -4.29 -3.57 21.86
CA GLU A 262 -4.24 -4.94 22.38
C GLU A 262 -5.52 -5.34 23.11
N ASP A 263 -6.10 -4.43 23.87
CA ASP A 263 -7.22 -4.72 24.79
C ASP A 263 -8.31 -3.63 24.82
N GLY A 264 -8.16 -2.53 24.08
CA GLY A 264 -9.12 -1.43 24.05
C GLY A 264 -9.07 -0.52 25.28
N THR A 265 -8.08 -0.68 26.17
CA THR A 265 -7.94 0.19 27.35
C THR A 265 -7.70 1.65 26.97
N VAL A 266 -8.37 2.57 27.65
CA VAL A 266 -8.19 4.01 27.38
C VAL A 266 -6.87 4.49 27.97
N LEU A 267 -5.94 4.89 27.10
CA LEU A 267 -4.63 5.42 27.47
C LEU A 267 -4.70 6.92 27.74
N LYS A 268 -5.47 7.66 26.93
CA LYS A 268 -5.69 9.10 27.11
C LYS A 268 -7.00 9.55 26.50
N ALA A 269 -7.70 10.46 27.17
CA ALA A 269 -8.87 11.16 26.64
C ALA A 269 -8.66 12.67 26.76
N PHE A 270 -8.99 13.41 25.70
CA PHE A 270 -8.81 14.87 25.66
C PHE A 270 -9.69 15.50 24.58
N ASN A 271 -9.85 16.82 24.67
CA ASN A 271 -10.57 17.62 23.67
C ASN A 271 -9.56 18.46 22.90
N HIS A 272 -9.57 18.37 21.56
CA HIS A 272 -8.76 19.22 20.71
C HIS A 272 -9.59 20.42 20.24
N LEU A 273 -9.11 21.63 20.50
CA LEU A 273 -9.82 22.87 20.12
C LEU A 273 -9.78 23.05 18.60
N LEU A 274 -10.91 23.49 18.02
CA LEU A 274 -11.06 23.71 16.59
C LEU A 274 -11.80 25.01 16.30
N HIS A 275 -11.40 25.69 15.23
CA HIS A 275 -12.10 26.87 14.72
C HIS A 275 -13.52 26.49 14.28
N ARG A 276 -14.54 27.08 14.94
CA ARG A 276 -15.97 26.70 14.82
C ARG A 276 -16.50 26.65 13.39
N ASN A 277 -16.11 27.60 12.54
CA ASN A 277 -16.66 27.76 11.19
C ASN A 277 -15.77 27.19 10.09
N LYS A 278 -14.80 26.36 10.44
CA LYS A 278 -13.86 25.78 9.48
C LYS A 278 -13.98 24.27 9.42
N LYS A 279 -13.94 23.74 8.21
CA LYS A 279 -13.92 22.30 7.95
C LYS A 279 -12.59 21.73 8.44
N VAL A 280 -12.65 20.53 9.03
CA VAL A 280 -11.45 19.74 9.33
C VAL A 280 -11.02 19.06 8.03
N ASP A 281 -9.80 19.33 7.58
CA ASP A 281 -9.23 18.69 6.39
C ASP A 281 -8.77 17.27 6.74
N PHE A 282 -8.02 17.13 7.84
CA PHE A 282 -7.65 15.83 8.40
C PHE A 282 -7.28 15.93 9.88
N ILE A 283 -7.37 14.78 10.56
CA ILE A 283 -6.80 14.53 11.88
C ILE A 283 -6.05 13.22 11.75
N GLU A 284 -4.77 13.19 12.11
CA GLU A 284 -3.93 12.02 11.96
C GLU A 284 -3.08 11.81 13.20
N GLN A 285 -2.72 10.55 13.47
CA GLN A 285 -1.87 10.20 14.61
C GLN A 285 -0.62 9.46 14.14
N PHE A 286 0.52 9.93 14.63
CA PHE A 286 1.80 9.25 14.51
C PHE A 286 2.42 9.12 15.91
N ASN A 287 2.40 7.91 16.47
CA ASN A 287 2.80 7.68 17.86
C ASN A 287 2.12 8.69 18.81
N GLU A 288 2.90 9.49 19.54
CA GLU A 288 2.41 10.55 20.42
C GLU A 288 2.01 11.86 19.71
N LYS A 289 2.29 12.01 18.41
CA LYS A 289 2.05 13.25 17.68
C LYS A 289 0.68 13.21 17.02
N LEU A 290 -0.17 14.18 17.36
CA LEU A 290 -1.46 14.42 16.72
C LEU A 290 -1.32 15.56 15.70
N LEU A 291 -1.62 15.26 14.44
CA LEU A 291 -1.58 16.21 13.34
C LEU A 291 -3.00 16.64 13.03
N VAL A 292 -3.29 17.93 13.11
CA VAL A 292 -4.62 18.48 12.84
C VAL A 292 -4.50 19.61 11.82
N LYS A 293 -5.32 19.54 10.76
CA LYS A 293 -5.40 20.59 9.75
C LYS A 293 -6.85 20.98 9.53
N GLN A 294 -7.11 22.28 9.56
CA GLN A 294 -8.38 22.86 9.13
C GLN A 294 -8.19 23.67 7.85
N GLU A 295 -9.26 23.80 7.09
CA GLU A 295 -9.28 24.57 5.85
C GLU A 295 -8.79 26.01 6.08
N ASN A 296 -7.81 26.44 5.28
CA ASN A 296 -7.20 27.77 5.35
C ASN A 296 -6.57 28.13 6.72
N GLU A 297 -6.23 27.14 7.56
CA GLU A 297 -5.50 27.31 8.82
C GLU A 297 -4.10 26.69 8.76
N ASN A 298 -3.28 26.92 9.79
CA ASN A 298 -1.99 26.27 9.98
C ASN A 298 -2.12 24.75 10.19
N LEU A 299 -1.06 24.00 9.90
CA LEU A 299 -0.96 22.62 10.39
C LEU A 299 -0.58 22.68 11.86
N GLN A 300 -1.33 21.99 12.71
CA GLN A 300 -1.04 21.81 14.12
C GLN A 300 -0.42 20.43 14.34
N ILE A 301 0.74 20.38 14.99
CA ILE A 301 1.40 19.15 15.45
C ILE A 301 1.46 19.22 16.97
N LEU A 302 0.60 18.46 17.64
CA LEU A 302 0.50 18.40 19.09
C LEU A 302 1.20 17.14 19.60
N ASP A 303 2.16 17.28 20.52
CA ASP A 303 2.63 16.14 21.31
C ASP A 303 1.63 15.88 22.44
N VAL A 304 0.95 14.74 22.34
CA VAL A 304 -0.11 14.39 23.29
C VAL A 304 0.43 14.00 24.66
N ARG A 305 1.74 13.87 24.90
CA ARG A 305 2.28 13.55 26.23
C ARG A 305 2.47 14.80 27.08
N ASN A 306 3.13 15.81 26.52
CA ASN A 306 3.50 17.05 27.22
C ASN A 306 2.62 18.25 26.82
N ALA A 307 1.69 18.08 25.88
CA ALA A 307 0.82 19.13 25.33
C ALA A 307 1.58 20.26 24.61
N GLU A 308 2.79 19.98 24.12
CA GLU A 308 3.55 20.91 23.29
C GLU A 308 2.91 21.02 21.90
N LEU A 309 2.54 22.23 21.50
CA LEU A 309 1.95 22.52 20.21
C LEU A 309 2.95 23.23 19.31
N MET A 310 3.08 22.70 18.11
CA MET A 310 3.83 23.30 17.02
C MET A 310 2.89 23.62 15.87
N GLU A 311 3.14 24.75 15.21
CA GLU A 311 2.37 25.15 14.04
C GLU A 311 3.28 25.36 12.82
N VAL A 312 2.82 24.85 11.68
CA VAL A 312 3.43 25.13 10.37
C VAL A 312 2.48 26.03 9.60
N SER A 313 3.03 27.12 9.05
CA SER A 313 2.24 28.12 8.34
C SER A 313 1.42 27.48 7.22
N ARG A 314 0.18 27.94 7.04
CA ARG A 314 -0.69 27.50 5.94
C ARG A 314 -0.09 27.71 4.54
N THR A 315 0.87 28.64 4.39
CA THR A 315 1.57 28.89 3.12
C THR A 315 2.69 27.88 2.87
N GLU A 316 3.31 27.37 3.93
CA GLU A 316 4.37 26.37 3.86
C GLU A 316 3.78 24.96 3.76
N PHE A 317 2.80 24.66 4.61
CA PHE A 317 2.09 23.38 4.61
C PHE A 317 0.69 23.53 4.03
N MET A 318 0.58 23.26 2.74
CA MET A 318 -0.70 23.17 2.05
C MET A 318 -1.28 21.75 2.17
N THR A 319 -2.60 21.63 2.30
CA THR A 319 -3.28 20.34 2.49
C THR A 319 -2.92 19.36 1.37
N PRO A 320 -2.27 18.21 1.68
CA PRO A 320 -1.90 17.20 0.70
C PRO A 320 -3.11 16.36 0.26
N SER A 321 -2.99 15.67 -0.86
CA SER A 321 -4.00 14.69 -1.31
C SER A 321 -3.91 13.37 -0.55
N ALA A 322 -2.71 13.01 -0.10
CA ALA A 322 -2.46 11.83 0.73
C ALA A 322 -1.21 12.02 1.59
N PHE A 323 -1.10 11.22 2.64
CA PHE A 323 0.06 11.12 3.51
C PHE A 323 0.46 9.66 3.72
N ILE A 324 1.75 9.41 3.91
CA ILE A 324 2.25 8.10 4.31
C ILE A 324 3.23 8.27 5.47
N PHE A 325 2.97 7.57 6.58
CA PHE A 325 3.82 7.60 7.76
C PHE A 325 5.00 6.63 7.64
N LEU A 326 6.19 7.14 7.95
CA LEU A 326 7.45 6.38 7.97
C LEU A 326 7.89 6.18 9.43
N TYR A 327 7.34 5.15 10.07
CA TYR A 327 7.53 4.87 11.50
C TYR A 327 8.98 4.62 11.91
N GLU A 328 9.80 4.00 11.05
CA GLU A 328 11.20 3.73 11.36
C GLU A 328 12.06 5.00 11.26
N ASN A 329 11.65 5.96 10.43
CA ASN A 329 12.38 7.22 10.24
C ASN A 329 11.86 8.37 11.08
N GLN A 330 10.67 8.24 11.67
CA GLN A 330 9.94 9.36 12.28
C GLN A 330 9.74 10.53 11.29
N LEU A 331 9.36 10.18 10.08
CA LEU A 331 9.04 11.12 9.00
C LEU A 331 7.66 10.81 8.43
N PHE A 332 7.15 11.72 7.62
CA PHE A 332 5.98 11.45 6.80
C PHE A 332 6.13 12.04 5.40
N LEU A 333 5.59 11.31 4.43
CA LEU A 333 5.49 11.74 3.04
C LEU A 333 4.19 12.47 2.83
N THR A 334 4.22 13.56 2.08
CA THR A 334 3.03 14.25 1.58
C THR A 334 3.01 14.23 0.08
N PHE A 335 1.84 13.97 -0.49
CA PHE A 335 1.63 13.92 -1.93
C PHE A 335 0.72 15.07 -2.35
N ARG A 336 1.14 15.83 -3.36
CA ARG A 336 0.32 16.94 -3.88
C ARG A 336 0.74 17.32 -5.28
N ASN A 337 -0.22 17.50 -6.18
CA ASN A 337 0.06 17.96 -7.55
C ASN A 337 1.20 17.18 -8.24
N ARG A 338 1.22 15.84 -8.07
CA ARG A 338 2.26 14.93 -8.59
C ARG A 338 3.63 15.00 -7.91
N THR A 339 3.83 15.92 -6.97
CA THR A 339 5.08 16.02 -6.22
C THR A 339 4.97 15.25 -4.90
N VAL A 340 6.13 14.80 -4.44
CA VAL A 340 6.32 14.16 -3.14
C VAL A 340 7.23 15.06 -2.31
N ALA A 341 6.90 15.23 -1.04
CA ALA A 341 7.70 15.96 -0.08
C ALA A 341 7.81 15.18 1.23
N VAL A 342 8.93 15.32 1.91
CA VAL A 342 9.25 14.61 3.15
C VAL A 342 9.32 15.62 4.28
N TRP A 343 8.56 15.36 5.34
CA TRP A 343 8.46 16.24 6.49
C TRP A 343 8.82 15.48 7.76
N ASN A 344 9.31 16.23 8.75
CA ASN A 344 9.47 15.72 10.10
C ASN A 344 8.37 16.26 11.02
N PHE A 345 8.30 15.72 12.24
CA PHE A 345 7.34 16.15 13.26
C PHE A 345 7.76 17.43 13.98
N ARG A 346 8.84 18.09 13.54
CA ARG A 346 9.15 19.49 13.86
C ARG A 346 8.57 20.47 12.83
N GLY A 347 7.75 19.99 11.89
CA GLY A 347 7.12 20.83 10.88
C GLY A 347 8.08 21.33 9.80
N GLU A 348 9.31 20.79 9.76
CA GLU A 348 10.33 21.17 8.80
C GLU A 348 10.23 20.27 7.56
N LEU A 349 10.36 20.89 6.37
CA LEU A 349 10.56 20.18 5.13
C LEU A 349 11.98 19.59 5.12
N VAL A 350 12.09 18.26 5.11
CA VAL A 350 13.36 17.54 5.09
C VAL A 350 13.93 17.45 3.69
N THR A 351 13.11 17.06 2.71
CA THR A 351 13.52 17.01 1.30
C THR A 351 12.30 17.00 0.37
N SER A 352 12.55 17.27 -0.91
CA SER A 352 11.59 17.13 -2.02
C SER A 352 12.26 16.39 -3.17
N PHE A 353 11.44 15.74 -4.01
CA PHE A 353 11.95 14.94 -5.11
C PHE A 353 11.80 15.72 -6.43
N GLU A 354 12.89 16.29 -6.93
CA GLU A 354 12.88 17.18 -8.11
C GLU A 354 12.53 16.45 -9.41
N ASP A 355 13.00 15.21 -9.57
CA ASP A 355 12.86 14.38 -10.79
C ASP A 355 11.78 13.29 -10.67
N HIS A 356 10.95 13.37 -9.63
CA HIS A 356 9.95 12.35 -9.28
C HIS A 356 8.52 12.89 -9.47
N GLN A 357 8.19 13.26 -10.70
CA GLN A 357 6.84 13.68 -11.03
C GLN A 357 5.94 12.47 -11.26
N LEU A 358 5.02 12.23 -10.34
CA LEU A 358 4.08 11.11 -10.43
C LEU A 358 3.20 11.20 -11.70
N TRP A 359 3.02 10.06 -12.35
CA TRP A 359 2.19 9.95 -13.55
C TRP A 359 0.72 10.27 -13.28
N HIS A 360 0.22 9.95 -12.09
CA HIS A 360 -1.14 10.27 -11.66
C HIS A 360 -1.11 11.43 -10.65
N PRO A 361 -2.00 12.45 -10.80
CA PRO A 361 -1.97 13.64 -9.95
C PRO A 361 -2.43 13.37 -8.51
N ASP A 362 -3.40 12.47 -8.37
CA ASP A 362 -3.83 11.94 -7.10
C ASP A 362 -2.97 10.72 -6.78
N CYS A 363 -2.36 10.71 -5.60
CA CYS A 363 -1.60 9.56 -5.14
C CYS A 363 -2.54 8.36 -5.05
N ASN A 364 -2.41 7.43 -5.99
CA ASN A 364 -3.02 6.12 -5.88
C ASN A 364 -1.96 5.20 -5.27
N THR A 365 -2.23 4.68 -4.08
CA THR A 365 -1.39 3.73 -3.34
C THR A 365 -0.94 2.54 -4.17
N ASN A 366 -1.66 2.23 -5.25
CA ASN A 366 -1.35 1.11 -6.12
C ASN A 366 -0.21 1.39 -7.10
N ASN A 367 0.29 2.63 -7.22
CA ASN A 367 1.37 3.00 -8.15
C ASN A 367 2.68 3.39 -7.46
N ILE A 368 2.74 3.18 -6.15
CA ILE A 368 3.89 3.52 -5.30
C ILE A 368 4.16 2.35 -4.36
N TYR A 369 5.42 2.03 -4.17
CA TYR A 369 5.88 1.08 -3.18
C TYR A 369 6.95 1.73 -2.29
N ILE A 370 6.83 1.56 -0.98
CA ILE A 370 7.84 1.97 0.00
C ILE A 370 8.45 0.70 0.56
N THR A 371 9.78 0.63 0.47
CA THR A 371 10.56 -0.50 1.00
C THR A 371 10.37 -0.68 2.50
N SER A 372 10.52 -1.92 2.97
CA SER A 372 10.37 -2.29 4.38
C SER A 372 11.33 -1.51 5.29
N ASP A 373 12.53 -1.18 4.80
CA ASP A 373 13.53 -0.38 5.51
C ASP A 373 13.25 1.14 5.43
N GLN A 374 12.19 1.55 4.71
CA GLN A 374 11.73 2.93 4.55
C GLN A 374 12.82 3.88 4.05
N ASP A 375 13.74 3.40 3.22
CA ASP A 375 14.83 4.19 2.64
C ASP A 375 14.60 4.52 1.17
N LEU A 376 13.85 3.68 0.44
CA LEU A 376 13.49 3.87 -0.96
C LEU A 376 11.98 3.97 -1.18
N ILE A 377 11.61 4.84 -2.11
CA ILE A 377 10.30 4.93 -2.73
C ILE A 377 10.41 4.55 -4.21
N ILE A 378 9.57 3.63 -4.66
CA ILE A 378 9.46 3.17 -6.05
C ILE A 378 8.12 3.65 -6.58
N SER A 379 8.11 4.43 -7.65
CA SER A 379 6.88 5.03 -8.17
C SER A 379 6.83 5.04 -9.68
N TYR A 380 5.61 5.04 -10.21
CA TYR A 380 5.36 5.32 -11.62
C TYR A 380 5.29 6.84 -11.89
N CYS A 381 6.26 7.32 -12.67
CA CYS A 381 6.50 8.73 -12.95
C CYS A 381 6.34 9.05 -14.43
N LYS A 382 6.17 10.34 -14.74
CA LYS A 382 6.27 10.84 -16.12
C LYS A 382 7.68 10.62 -16.68
N ALA A 383 7.78 10.41 -17.99
CA ALA A 383 9.05 10.48 -18.70
C ALA A 383 9.62 11.92 -18.64
N ASP A 384 10.94 12.06 -18.77
CA ASP A 384 11.59 13.37 -18.74
C ASP A 384 11.18 14.18 -19.98
N SER A 385 11.04 15.50 -19.81
CA SER A 385 10.58 16.41 -20.88
C SER A 385 11.50 16.47 -22.09
N ASP A 386 12.76 16.02 -21.97
CA ASP A 386 13.74 16.04 -23.06
C ASP A 386 13.54 14.89 -24.07
N ASP A 387 12.72 13.89 -23.72
CA ASP A 387 12.36 12.76 -24.58
C ASP A 387 11.17 13.08 -25.53
N GLN A 388 10.79 14.35 -25.66
CA GLN A 388 9.71 14.85 -26.55
C GLN A 388 9.87 14.50 -28.04
N TRP A 389 11.01 13.92 -28.43
CA TRP A 389 11.30 13.47 -29.80
C TRP A 389 10.69 12.10 -30.10
N MET A 390 10.13 11.43 -29.09
CA MET A 390 9.26 10.27 -29.24
C MET A 390 7.87 10.66 -28.70
N GLU A 391 6.84 10.59 -29.55
CA GLU A 391 5.42 10.61 -29.15
C GLU A 391 5.07 9.33 -28.33
N GLY A 392 5.82 9.05 -27.28
CA GLY A 392 5.63 7.92 -26.40
C GLY A 392 4.80 8.33 -25.19
N ASN A 393 3.61 7.77 -25.07
CA ASN A 393 2.75 7.90 -23.88
C ASN A 393 3.28 7.05 -22.69
N ALA A 394 4.53 6.58 -22.75
CA ALA A 394 5.15 5.69 -21.80
C ALA A 394 5.77 6.48 -20.64
N GLY A 395 5.49 6.05 -19.41
CA GLY A 395 6.12 6.64 -18.22
C GLY A 395 7.45 5.98 -17.89
N SER A 396 7.89 6.16 -16.65
CA SER A 396 9.09 5.54 -16.11
C SER A 396 8.86 5.06 -14.68
N ILE A 397 9.56 4.00 -14.27
CA ILE A 397 9.56 3.55 -12.88
C ILE A 397 10.79 4.17 -12.21
N ASN A 398 10.56 5.11 -11.29
CA ASN A 398 11.62 5.80 -10.57
C ASN A 398 11.82 5.16 -9.20
N VAL A 399 13.07 4.91 -8.85
CA VAL A 399 13.50 4.49 -7.52
C VAL A 399 14.28 5.63 -6.90
N SER A 400 13.72 6.27 -5.87
CA SER A 400 14.34 7.42 -5.22
C SER A 400 14.63 7.14 -3.75
N ASN A 401 15.73 7.70 -3.24
CA ASN A 401 16.04 7.64 -1.83
C ASN A 401 15.20 8.67 -1.06
N ILE A 402 14.47 8.21 -0.05
CA ILE A 402 13.50 9.04 0.67
C ILE A 402 14.16 10.17 1.45
N LEU A 403 15.32 9.91 2.08
CA LEU A 403 15.98 10.93 2.92
C LEU A 403 16.64 12.03 2.08
N THR A 404 17.24 11.67 0.95
CA THR A 404 17.97 12.62 0.11
C THR A 404 17.12 13.23 -1.00
N GLY A 405 15.97 12.62 -1.34
CA GLY A 405 15.14 13.01 -2.47
C GLY A 405 15.70 12.62 -3.84
N LYS A 406 16.93 12.08 -3.90
CA LYS A 406 17.64 11.79 -5.15
C LYS A 406 17.14 10.50 -5.81
N CYS A 407 16.94 10.53 -7.12
CA CYS A 407 16.73 9.32 -7.90
C CYS A 407 18.00 8.45 -7.93
N VAL A 408 17.81 7.17 -7.62
CA VAL A 408 18.85 6.15 -7.51
C VAL A 408 18.92 5.31 -8.79
N ALA A 409 17.75 5.02 -9.37
CA ALA A 409 17.60 4.30 -10.63
C ALA A 409 16.28 4.68 -11.31
N LYS A 410 16.27 4.62 -12.63
CA LYS A 410 15.09 4.83 -13.47
C LYS A 410 14.98 3.69 -14.47
N ILE A 411 13.81 3.07 -14.57
CA ILE A 411 13.47 2.09 -15.60
C ILE A 411 12.59 2.81 -16.61
N ASN A 412 13.09 2.97 -17.83
CA ASN A 412 12.41 3.65 -18.93
C ASN A 412 12.70 2.90 -20.25
N ALA A 413 12.01 3.28 -21.33
CA ALA A 413 12.17 2.64 -22.63
C ALA A 413 13.57 2.80 -23.26
N THR A 414 14.32 3.84 -22.88
CA THR A 414 15.64 4.17 -23.44
C THR A 414 16.78 3.38 -22.78
N ASN A 415 16.65 3.04 -21.49
CA ASN A 415 17.67 2.30 -20.73
C ASN A 415 17.85 0.84 -21.18
N SER A 416 16.89 0.28 -21.92
CA SER A 416 17.03 -1.05 -22.56
C SER A 416 18.07 -1.09 -23.69
N GLY A 417 18.54 0.07 -24.20
CA GLY A 417 19.40 0.16 -25.38
C GLY A 417 20.90 0.23 -25.14
N VAL A 418 21.39 0.53 -23.92
CA VAL A 418 22.81 0.86 -23.71
C VAL A 418 23.58 -0.31 -23.11
N LYS A 419 24.09 -1.18 -23.99
CA LYS A 419 25.39 -1.92 -23.95
C LYS A 419 25.38 -3.09 -24.95
N ALA A 420 25.26 -2.80 -26.24
CA ALA A 420 25.91 -3.62 -27.26
C ALA A 420 27.26 -2.95 -27.56
N ASN A 421 28.35 -3.67 -27.35
CA ASN A 421 29.72 -3.19 -27.42
C ASN A 421 30.00 -2.35 -28.68
N LYS A 422 30.80 -1.30 -28.52
CA LYS A 422 31.62 -0.72 -29.59
C LYS A 422 32.53 -1.82 -30.14
N CYS A 423 32.06 -2.57 -31.13
CA CYS A 423 32.91 -3.30 -32.05
C CYS A 423 32.80 -2.59 -33.39
N GLY A 424 33.84 -1.82 -33.72
CA GLY A 424 34.00 -1.29 -35.07
C GLY A 424 34.25 -2.45 -36.03
N SER A 425 33.33 -2.68 -36.94
CA SER A 425 33.57 -3.02 -38.36
C SER A 425 32.28 -3.54 -39.01
N SER A 426 32.01 -2.99 -40.19
CA SER A 426 31.21 -3.50 -41.32
C SER A 426 29.95 -4.35 -41.06
N VAL A 427 28.82 -3.76 -41.50
CA VAL A 427 27.70 -4.42 -42.21
C VAL A 427 27.08 -5.64 -41.52
N CYS A 428 26.10 -5.42 -40.63
CA CYS A 428 25.14 -6.47 -40.20
C CYS A 428 23.76 -5.85 -39.91
N SER A 429 22.70 -6.56 -40.34
CA SER A 429 21.28 -6.17 -40.34
C SER A 429 20.58 -6.32 -38.97
N CYS A 430 21.14 -5.72 -37.91
CA CYS A 430 20.61 -5.86 -36.53
C CYS A 430 19.59 -4.79 -36.08
N ASN A 431 19.15 -3.86 -36.94
CA ASN A 431 18.26 -2.76 -36.52
C ASN A 431 16.79 -3.16 -36.28
N ARG A 432 16.30 -4.31 -36.78
CA ARG A 432 14.88 -4.69 -36.63
C ARG A 432 14.54 -5.33 -35.27
N SER A 433 15.48 -6.02 -34.63
CA SER A 433 15.25 -6.62 -33.30
C SER A 433 15.29 -5.56 -32.19
N HIS A 434 16.20 -4.60 -32.30
CA HIS A 434 16.33 -3.50 -31.34
C HIS A 434 15.10 -2.58 -31.28
N SER A 435 14.49 -2.26 -32.42
CA SER A 435 13.26 -1.45 -32.45
C SER A 435 12.06 -2.19 -31.84
N SER A 436 11.94 -3.50 -32.09
CA SER A 436 10.85 -4.33 -31.54
C SER A 436 10.93 -4.45 -30.01
N GLN A 437 12.13 -4.55 -29.44
CA GLN A 437 12.31 -4.65 -27.99
C GLN A 437 12.05 -3.31 -27.29
N ILE A 438 12.44 -2.18 -27.89
CA ILE A 438 12.11 -0.84 -27.39
C ILE A 438 10.59 -0.61 -27.43
N SER A 439 9.89 -1.10 -28.47
CA SER A 439 8.41 -1.06 -28.56
C SER A 439 7.77 -1.82 -27.39
N LEU A 440 8.20 -3.06 -27.12
CA LEU A 440 7.65 -3.87 -26.03
C LEU A 440 7.85 -3.24 -24.64
N VAL A 441 9.03 -2.66 -24.38
CA VAL A 441 9.31 -1.97 -23.12
C VAL A 441 8.47 -0.69 -23.00
N ALA A 442 8.31 0.07 -24.09
CA ALA A 442 7.46 1.25 -24.09
C ALA A 442 5.99 0.90 -23.84
N GLU A 443 5.47 -0.15 -24.48
CA GLU A 443 4.11 -0.68 -24.25
C GLU A 443 3.90 -1.17 -22.81
N ALA A 444 4.91 -1.82 -22.22
CA ALA A 444 4.86 -2.28 -20.84
C ALA A 444 4.87 -1.14 -19.81
N LEU A 445 5.46 0.01 -20.17
CA LEU A 445 5.51 1.24 -19.38
C LEU A 445 4.38 2.21 -19.71
N GLU A 446 3.47 1.87 -20.63
CA GLU A 446 2.33 2.70 -20.97
C GLU A 446 1.20 2.52 -19.95
N ASP A 447 0.76 3.64 -19.36
CA ASP A 447 -0.37 3.73 -18.42
C ASP A 447 -0.38 2.62 -17.36
N ILE A 448 0.70 2.56 -16.56
CA ILE A 448 0.77 1.69 -15.39
C ILE A 448 -0.30 2.11 -14.37
N THR A 449 -1.09 1.12 -13.97
CA THR A 449 -2.24 1.22 -13.07
C THR A 449 -2.05 0.46 -11.75
N ALA A 450 -1.05 -0.42 -11.68
CA ALA A 450 -0.62 -1.10 -10.47
C ALA A 450 0.91 -1.34 -10.50
N LEU A 451 1.56 -1.24 -9.35
CA LEU A 451 3.00 -1.42 -9.13
C LEU A 451 3.20 -2.11 -7.79
N PHE A 452 4.01 -3.18 -7.80
CA PHE A 452 4.40 -3.92 -6.60
C PHE A 452 5.87 -4.29 -6.69
N TYR A 453 6.61 -4.19 -5.58
CA TYR A 453 8.00 -4.62 -5.52
C TYR A 453 8.14 -5.80 -4.55
N ASP A 454 8.60 -6.94 -5.06
CA ASP A 454 8.97 -8.08 -4.25
C ASP A 454 10.41 -7.92 -3.78
N GLU A 455 10.56 -7.49 -2.53
CA GLU A 455 11.87 -7.29 -1.90
C GLU A 455 12.68 -8.57 -1.74
N ASP A 456 12.02 -9.73 -1.56
CA ASP A 456 12.70 -11.01 -1.37
C ASP A 456 13.27 -11.53 -2.70
N ARG A 457 12.57 -11.30 -3.82
CA ARG A 457 13.01 -11.69 -5.17
C ARG A 457 13.78 -10.60 -5.92
N ASN A 458 13.77 -9.36 -5.40
CA ASN A 458 14.28 -8.19 -6.11
C ASN A 458 13.66 -8.06 -7.52
N GLU A 459 12.33 -8.21 -7.61
CA GLU A 459 11.55 -8.11 -8.85
C GLU A 459 10.48 -7.01 -8.69
N ILE A 460 10.32 -6.15 -9.71
CA ILE A 460 9.19 -5.22 -9.78
C ILE A 460 8.12 -5.85 -10.67
N TYR A 461 6.87 -5.73 -10.27
CA TYR A 461 5.69 -6.13 -11.02
C TYR A 461 4.87 -4.89 -11.35
N THR A 462 4.50 -4.71 -12.61
CA THR A 462 3.60 -3.63 -13.02
C THR A 462 2.40 -4.18 -13.76
N GLY A 463 1.26 -3.52 -13.63
CA GLY A 463 0.04 -3.83 -14.35
C GLY A 463 -0.46 -2.60 -15.08
N ASN A 464 -0.92 -2.74 -16.32
CA ASN A 464 -1.33 -1.60 -17.15
C ASN A 464 -2.84 -1.57 -17.45
N ARG A 465 -3.27 -0.51 -18.13
CA ARG A 465 -4.65 -0.31 -18.61
C ARG A 465 -5.18 -1.45 -19.49
N HIS A 466 -4.28 -2.16 -20.17
CA HIS A 466 -4.59 -3.26 -21.09
C HIS A 466 -4.75 -4.61 -20.38
N GLY A 467 -4.61 -4.65 -19.05
CA GLY A 467 -4.76 -5.89 -18.27
C GLY A 467 -3.56 -6.82 -18.42
N LEU A 468 -2.41 -6.30 -18.83
CA LEU A 468 -1.15 -7.03 -18.86
C LEU A 468 -0.40 -6.80 -17.56
N VAL A 469 0.25 -7.86 -17.05
CA VAL A 469 1.16 -7.77 -15.90
C VAL A 469 2.57 -8.03 -16.41
N HIS A 470 3.51 -7.17 -16.07
CA HIS A 470 4.90 -7.22 -16.51
C HIS A 470 5.82 -7.50 -15.33
N VAL A 471 6.88 -8.27 -15.58
CA VAL A 471 7.91 -8.59 -14.60
C VAL A 471 9.21 -7.91 -15.00
N TRP A 472 9.77 -7.14 -14.07
CA TRP A 472 11.05 -6.45 -14.21
C TRP A 472 12.06 -7.06 -13.24
N SER A 473 13.11 -7.67 -13.78
CA SER A 473 14.13 -8.37 -12.99
C SER A 473 15.53 -8.15 -13.58
N ASN A 474 16.57 -8.44 -12.80
CA ASN A 474 17.97 -8.37 -13.24
C ASN A 474 18.40 -9.58 -14.07
#